data_AF-A0A1U7GSI7-F1
#
_entry.id   AF-A0A1U7GSI7-F1
#
_cell.length_a   1.000
_cell.length_b   1.000
_cell.length_c   1.000
_cell.angle_alpha   90.00
_cell.angle_beta   90.00
_cell.angle_gamma   90.00
#
_symmetry.space_group_name_H-M   'P 1'
#
loop_
_entity.id
_entity.type
_entity.pdbx_description
1 polymer ?
#
loop_
_entity_poly.entity_id
_entity_poly.type
_entity_poly.pdbx_seq_one_letter_code
_entity_poly.pdbx_strand_id
1 'polypeptide(L)'
;MGLWRGLMRGAKAFAESLAEGPEPFHYVAGDLKVACPHCQGDLFHQGYALRNTRGRTLAGLDWTDGGATTLTCDRCGLIQWFGREPRRVEPKPKPGRDWSNE
;
A
#
# COMPACT_ATOMS: atom_id res chain seq x y z
N MET A 1 -18.04 36.29 10.24
CA MET A 1 -17.22 35.31 10.98
C MET A 1 -17.49 33.82 10.62
N GLY A 2 -18.46 33.48 9.76
CA GLY A 2 -18.75 32.07 9.41
C GLY A 2 -17.83 31.46 8.33
N LEU A 3 -17.47 32.24 7.30
CA LEU A 3 -16.65 31.80 6.17
C LEU A 3 -15.24 31.34 6.59
N TRP A 4 -14.63 32.05 7.54
CA TRP A 4 -13.27 31.79 8.03
C TRP A 4 -13.16 30.47 8.81
N ARG A 5 -14.19 30.11 9.60
CA ARG A 5 -14.25 28.81 10.29
C ARG A 5 -14.43 27.64 9.32
N GLY A 6 -15.19 27.84 8.24
CA GLY A 6 -15.35 26.83 7.19
C GLY A 6 -14.02 26.52 6.49
N LEU A 7 -13.28 27.56 6.13
CA LEU A 7 -11.96 27.44 5.49
C LEU A 7 -10.96 26.67 6.38
N MET A 8 -10.89 27.03 7.67
CA MET A 8 -9.98 26.36 8.62
C MET A 8 -10.32 24.89 8.86
N ARG A 9 -11.61 24.54 8.87
CA ARG A 9 -12.05 23.15 8.97
C ARG A 9 -11.64 22.34 7.74
N GLY A 10 -11.78 22.91 6.54
CA GLY A 10 -11.31 22.29 5.30
C GLY A 10 -9.80 22.06 5.29
N ALA A 11 -9.02 23.06 5.70
CA ALA A 11 -7.56 22.94 5.80
C ALA A 11 -7.13 21.88 6.83
N LYS A 12 -7.81 21.79 7.97
CA LYS A 12 -7.53 20.78 8.99
C LYS A 12 -7.83 19.36 8.50
N ALA A 13 -9.00 19.13 7.90
CA ALA A 13 -9.37 17.81 7.37
C ALA A 13 -8.41 17.34 6.26
N PHE A 14 -7.96 18.28 5.40
CA PHE A 14 -6.95 17.98 4.39
C PHE A 14 -5.59 17.62 5.02
N ALA A 15 -5.14 18.38 6.03
CA ALA A 15 -3.91 18.07 6.75
C ALA A 15 -3.96 16.71 7.46
N GLU A 16 -5.10 16.36 8.06
CA GLU A 16 -5.33 15.04 8.66
C GLU A 16 -5.25 13.93 7.60
N SER A 17 -5.86 14.11 6.43
CA SER A 17 -5.78 13.15 5.31
C SER A 17 -4.38 12.97 4.72
N LEU A 18 -3.49 13.96 4.89
CA LEU A 18 -2.08 13.84 4.50
C LEU A 18 -1.23 13.17 5.60
N ALA A 19 -1.65 13.28 6.86
CA ALA A 19 -0.97 12.68 8.00
C ALA A 19 -1.33 11.19 8.14
N GLU A 20 -2.59 10.82 7.89
CA GLU A 20 -3.01 9.43 7.69
C GLU A 20 -2.57 8.99 6.29
N GLY A 21 -1.35 8.45 6.20
CA GLY A 21 -0.88 7.76 5.01
C GLY A 21 -1.81 6.60 4.62
N PRO A 22 -1.69 6.06 3.40
CA PRO A 22 -2.52 4.94 2.98
C PRO A 22 -2.39 3.78 3.97
N GLU A 23 -3.52 3.23 4.41
CA GLU A 23 -3.53 2.07 5.31
C GLU A 23 -2.74 0.90 4.69
N PRO A 24 -1.92 0.18 5.47
CA PRO A 24 -1.22 -0.99 4.97
C PRO A 24 -2.18 -2.17 4.83
N PHE A 25 -1.92 -3.06 3.87
CA PHE A 25 -2.78 -4.21 3.58
C PHE A 25 -2.03 -5.53 3.53
N HIS A 26 -2.79 -6.62 3.61
CA HIS A 26 -2.27 -7.97 3.34
C HIS A 26 -2.27 -8.24 1.83
N TYR A 27 -1.27 -8.99 1.38
CA TYR A 27 -1.11 -9.36 -0.03
C TYR A 27 -0.87 -10.86 -0.20
N VAL A 28 -1.26 -11.35 -1.37
CA VAL A 28 -0.98 -12.70 -1.86
C VAL A 28 -0.23 -12.58 -3.19
N ALA A 29 0.93 -13.23 -3.28
CA ALA A 29 1.70 -13.34 -4.51
C ALA A 29 1.57 -14.77 -5.05
N GLY A 30 0.95 -14.93 -6.23
CA GLY A 30 0.48 -16.24 -6.69
C GLY A 30 -0.63 -16.76 -5.75
N ASP A 31 -0.33 -17.84 -5.04
CA ASP A 31 -1.23 -18.47 -4.05
C ASP A 31 -0.67 -18.40 -2.61
N LEU A 32 0.43 -17.67 -2.41
CA LEU A 32 1.10 -17.57 -1.12
C LEU A 32 0.89 -16.20 -0.48
N LYS A 33 0.54 -16.18 0.81
CA LYS A 33 0.48 -14.96 1.60
C LYS A 33 1.88 -14.35 1.71
N VAL A 34 2.00 -13.06 1.43
CA VAL A 34 3.27 -12.35 1.55
C VAL A 34 3.56 -12.10 3.03
N ALA A 35 4.76 -12.47 3.45
CA ALA A 35 5.32 -12.16 4.76
C ALA A 35 6.68 -11.49 4.58
N CYS A 36 7.05 -10.61 5.51
CA CYS A 36 8.34 -9.93 5.50
C CYS A 36 9.41 -10.92 5.96
N PRO A 37 10.41 -11.26 5.13
CA PRO A 37 11.44 -12.22 5.53
C PRO A 37 12.31 -11.71 6.68
N HIS A 38 12.37 -10.40 6.89
CA HIS A 38 13.17 -9.78 7.96
C HIS A 38 12.47 -9.79 9.33
N CYS A 39 11.20 -9.37 9.40
CA CYS A 39 10.49 -9.18 10.68
C CYS A 39 9.22 -10.02 10.84
N GLN A 40 8.91 -10.87 9.86
CA GLN A 40 7.72 -11.74 9.81
C GLN A 40 6.38 -10.98 9.87
N GLY A 41 6.38 -9.66 9.67
CA GLY A 41 5.15 -8.87 9.51
C GLY A 41 4.46 -9.16 8.18
N ASP A 42 3.15 -8.94 8.13
CA ASP A 42 2.29 -9.30 6.99
C ASP A 42 1.46 -8.13 6.43
N LEU A 43 1.73 -6.90 6.90
CA LEU A 43 1.12 -5.65 6.44
C LEU A 43 2.12 -4.86 5.59
N PHE A 44 1.65 -4.37 4.45
CA PHE A 44 2.49 -3.69 3.46
C PHE A 44 1.82 -2.48 2.82
N HIS A 45 2.64 -1.48 2.51
CA HIS A 45 2.31 -0.37 1.61
C HIS A 45 2.68 -0.76 0.18
N GLN A 46 1.74 -0.63 -0.77
CA GLN A 46 2.00 -0.93 -2.17
C GLN A 46 2.58 0.31 -2.88
N GLY A 47 3.62 0.09 -3.67
CA GLY A 47 4.18 1.08 -4.59
C GLY A 47 4.46 0.47 -5.96
N TYR A 48 5.00 1.30 -6.84
CA TYR A 48 5.39 0.90 -8.19
C TYR A 48 6.78 1.44 -8.50
N ALA A 49 7.66 0.59 -9.05
CA ALA A 49 9.02 0.95 -9.42
C ALA A 49 9.29 0.59 -10.89
N LEU A 50 9.93 1.50 -11.61
CA LEU A 50 10.36 1.25 -12.98
C LEU A 50 11.59 0.33 -13.02
N ARG A 51 11.60 -0.61 -13.97
CA ARG A 51 12.60 -1.69 -14.05
C ARG A 51 13.78 -1.33 -14.96
N ASN A 52 14.20 -0.07 -14.92
CA ASN A 52 15.02 0.50 -15.98
C ASN A 52 16.51 0.13 -15.84
N THR A 53 17.17 -0.11 -16.97
CA THR A 53 18.61 0.07 -17.10
C THR A 53 18.86 1.55 -17.36
N ARG A 54 19.62 2.25 -16.49
CA ARG A 54 19.83 3.71 -16.54
C ARG A 54 20.25 4.30 -17.91
N GLY A 55 20.72 3.47 -18.85
CA GLY A 55 21.13 3.89 -20.21
C GLY A 55 20.00 4.02 -21.26
N ARG A 56 18.78 3.52 -21.00
CA ARG A 56 17.67 3.56 -21.99
C ARG A 56 16.78 4.81 -21.94
N THR A 57 16.75 5.50 -20.80
CA THR A 57 16.02 6.77 -20.61
C THR A 57 16.58 7.92 -21.48
N LEU A 58 17.84 7.84 -21.94
CA LEU A 58 18.41 8.79 -22.88
C LEU A 58 17.91 8.61 -24.34
N ALA A 59 17.25 7.49 -24.66
CA ALA A 59 16.84 7.14 -26.01
C ALA A 59 15.31 7.19 -26.25
N GLY A 60 14.53 7.74 -25.32
CA GLY A 60 13.09 7.99 -25.52
C GLY A 60 12.20 6.73 -25.60
N LEU A 61 12.68 5.59 -25.10
CA LEU A 61 11.99 4.30 -25.13
C LEU A 61 11.49 3.85 -23.74
N ASP A 62 11.01 4.78 -22.91
CA ASP A 62 10.54 4.47 -21.55
C ASP A 62 9.19 3.71 -21.51
N TRP A 63 8.51 3.53 -22.65
CA TRP A 63 7.18 2.89 -22.72
C TRP A 63 7.20 1.36 -22.88
N THR A 64 8.37 0.76 -23.07
CA THR A 64 8.52 -0.71 -23.23
C THR A 64 9.04 -1.44 -21.98
N ASP A 65 9.45 -0.71 -20.95
CA ASP A 65 9.99 -1.33 -19.73
C ASP A 65 8.85 -1.66 -18.75
N GLY A 66 8.57 -2.96 -18.62
CA GLY A 66 7.59 -3.44 -17.63
C GLY A 66 8.06 -3.11 -16.21
N GLY A 67 7.26 -2.36 -15.45
CA GLY A 67 7.59 -2.05 -14.06
C GLY A 67 7.35 -3.22 -13.11
N ALA A 68 7.70 -3.00 -11.85
CA ALA A 68 7.53 -3.95 -10.76
C ALA A 68 6.65 -3.33 -9.69
N THR A 69 5.75 -4.12 -9.11
CA THR A 69 5.05 -3.74 -7.89
C THR A 69 6.00 -3.89 -6.72
N THR A 70 6.04 -2.90 -5.83
CA THR A 70 6.80 -2.97 -4.58
C THR A 70 5.85 -3.09 -3.41
N LEU A 71 6.20 -3.93 -2.43
CA LEU A 71 5.53 -4.00 -1.14
C LEU A 71 6.53 -3.61 -0.06
N THR A 72 6.30 -2.45 0.57
CA THR A 72 7.11 -1.95 1.68
C THR A 72 6.49 -2.43 2.99
N CYS A 73 7.24 -3.19 3.78
CA CYS A 73 6.78 -3.69 5.07
C CYS A 73 6.48 -2.52 6.01
N ASP A 74 5.26 -2.46 6.51
CA ASP A 74 4.83 -1.41 7.43
C ASP A 74 5.63 -1.41 8.74
N ARG A 75 6.03 -2.60 9.21
CA ARG A 75 6.74 -2.77 10.49
C ARG A 75 8.23 -2.38 10.45
N CYS A 76 8.95 -2.74 9.38
CA CYS A 76 10.41 -2.58 9.34
C CYS A 76 10.95 -1.91 8.08
N GLY A 77 10.09 -1.47 7.16
CA GLY A 77 10.48 -0.77 5.94
C GLY A 77 11.16 -1.61 4.87
N LEU A 78 11.29 -2.94 5.04
CA LEU A 78 11.86 -3.80 3.99
C LEU A 78 10.98 -3.76 2.74
N ILE A 79 11.59 -3.45 1.60
CA ILE A 79 10.90 -3.38 0.31
C ILE A 79 11.10 -4.70 -0.45
N GLN A 80 9.98 -5.36 -0.78
CA GLN A 80 9.95 -6.57 -1.62
C GLN A 80 9.46 -6.21 -3.02
N TRP A 81 10.14 -6.69 -4.05
CA TRP A 81 9.85 -6.36 -5.45
C TRP A 81 9.22 -7.56 -6.15
N PHE A 82 8.13 -7.31 -6.88
CA PHE A 82 7.36 -8.34 -7.57
C PHE A 82 7.23 -7.99 -9.05
N GLY A 83 7.69 -8.90 -9.91
CA GLY A 83 7.54 -8.76 -11.37
C GLY A 83 6.13 -9.13 -11.89
N ARG A 84 5.28 -9.68 -11.01
CA ARG A 84 3.84 -9.86 -11.23
C ARG A 84 3.11 -9.21 -10.07
N GLU A 85 2.01 -8.52 -10.34
CA GLU A 85 1.30 -7.78 -9.31
C GLU A 85 0.75 -8.73 -8.21
N PRO A 86 1.13 -8.53 -6.94
CA PRO A 86 0.52 -9.23 -5.81
C PRO A 86 -0.91 -8.74 -5.60
N ARG A 87 -1.82 -9.66 -5.28
CA ARG A 87 -3.23 -9.35 -5.06
C ARG A 87 -3.45 -8.90 -3.62
N ARG A 88 -4.12 -7.77 -3.42
CA ARG A 88 -4.57 -7.32 -2.10
C ARG A 88 -5.64 -8.27 -1.56
N VAL A 89 -5.56 -8.58 -0.26
CA VAL A 89 -6.54 -9.39 0.46
C VAL A 89 -7.25 -8.49 1.45
N GLU A 90 -8.56 -8.37 1.29
CA GLU A 90 -9.38 -7.70 2.29
C GLU A 90 -9.39 -8.53 3.58
N PRO A 91 -9.30 -7.89 4.76
CA PRO A 91 -9.46 -8.61 6.01
C PRO A 91 -10.84 -9.26 6.03
N LYS A 92 -10.89 -10.60 6.16
CA LYS A 92 -12.15 -11.34 6.29
C LYS A 92 -12.92 -10.75 7.47
N PRO A 93 -14.21 -10.36 7.30
CA PRO A 93 -15.00 -9.89 8.43
C PRO A 93 -14.99 -10.95 9.53
N LYS A 94 -14.71 -10.52 10.77
CA LYS A 94 -14.76 -11.40 11.93
C LYS A 94 -16.16 -12.02 11.96
N PRO A 95 -16.31 -13.37 12.05
CA PRO A 95 -17.63 -13.94 12.28
C PRO A 95 -18.19 -13.29 13.54
N GLY A 96 -19.34 -12.62 13.40
CA GLY A 96 -20.01 -11.97 14.52
C GLY A 96 -20.23 -12.98 15.64
N ARG A 97 -20.02 -12.55 16.88
CA ARG A 97 -20.39 -13.37 18.03
C ARG A 97 -21.86 -13.77 17.90
N ASP A 98 -22.09 -15.07 17.81
CA ASP A 98 -23.39 -15.67 18.01
C ASP A 98 -23.76 -15.51 19.50
N TRP A 99 -24.83 -14.75 19.76
CA TRP A 99 -25.38 -14.53 21.10
C TRP A 99 -26.61 -15.43 21.35
N SER A 100 -26.69 -16.61 20.74
CA SER A 100 -27.89 -17.47 20.86
C SER A 100 -27.93 -18.37 22.10
N ASN A 101 -27.12 -18.15 23.14
CA ASN A 101 -27.12 -18.99 24.35
C ASN A 101 -26.94 -18.17 25.65
N GLU A 102 -27.79 -17.15 25.85
CA GLU A 102 -28.12 -16.58 27.18
C GLU A 102 -29.60 -16.81 27.48
#